data_AF-A0A383CHX9-F1
#
_entry.id   AF-A0A383CHX9-F1
#
_cell.length_a   1.000
_cell.length_b   1.000
_cell.length_c   1.000
_cell.angle_alpha   90.00
_cell.angle_beta   90.00
_cell.angle_gamma   90.00
#
_symmetry.space_group_name_H-M   'P 1'
#
loop_
_entity.id
_entity.type
_entity.pdbx_description
1 polymer ?
#
loop_
_entity_poly.entity_id
_entity_poly.type
_entity_poly.pdbx_seq_one_letter_code
_entity_poly.pdbx_strand_id
1 'polypeptide(L)' 'VKETAKLKEQALSEISSASDLKHLDQLRVDYLGKKGRLTKQLKMLGKLPTEERPKAGQ' A
#
# COMPACT_ATOMS: atom_id res chain seq x y z
N VAL A 1 8.21 7.19 5.03
CA VAL A 1 8.21 8.17 3.93
C VAL A 1 8.61 7.67 2.52
N LYS A 2 9.90 7.40 2.19
CA LYS A 2 10.31 7.21 0.78
C LYS A 2 9.71 5.97 0.09
N GLU A 3 9.49 4.90 0.84
CA GLU A 3 9.00 3.63 0.28
C GLU A 3 7.48 3.63 0.03
N THR A 4 6.72 4.32 0.87
CA THR A 4 5.26 4.49 0.71
C THR A 4 4.94 5.41 -0.46
N ALA A 5 5.73 6.47 -0.68
CA ALA A 5 5.58 7.34 -1.84
C ALA A 5 5.79 6.59 -3.16
N LYS A 6 6.84 5.76 -3.26
CA LYS A 6 7.08 4.90 -4.43
C LYS A 6 5.95 3.89 -4.65
N LEU A 7 5.45 3.27 -3.57
CA LEU A 7 4.35 2.32 -3.66
C LEU A 7 3.07 3.01 -4.19
N LYS A 8 2.81 4.25 -3.77
CA LYS A 8 1.69 5.04 -4.28
C LYS A 8 1.83 5.33 -5.78
N GLU A 9 3.00 5.78 -6.22
CA GLU A 9 3.25 6.07 -7.65
C GLU A 9 3.10 4.81 -8.51
N GLN A 10 3.64 3.67 -8.08
CA GLN A 10 3.47 2.39 -8.78
C GLN A 10 2.00 1.98 -8.84
N ALA A 11 1.27 2.04 -7.72
CA ALA A 11 -0.14 1.70 -7.68
C ALA A 11 -0.96 2.57 -8.65
N LEU A 12 -0.71 3.89 -8.67
CA LEU A 12 -1.39 4.82 -9.57
C LEU A 12 -1.08 4.53 -11.04
N SER A 13 0.18 4.21 -11.36
CA SER A 13 0.59 3.85 -12.72
C SER A 13 -0.08 2.54 -13.19
N GLU A 14 -0.09 1.52 -12.32
CA GLU A 14 -0.69 0.22 -12.63
C GLU A 14 -2.22 0.33 -12.76
N ILE A 15 -2.89 1.10 -11.88
CA ILE A 15 -4.33 1.38 -11.97
C ILE A 15 -4.67 2.09 -13.28
N SER A 16 -3.88 3.10 -13.67
CA SER A 16 -4.08 3.84 -14.91
C SER A 16 -3.87 2.97 -16.16
N SER A 17 -3.13 1.87 -16.02
CA SER A 17 -2.82 0.93 -17.11
C SER A 17 -3.75 -0.29 -17.13
N ALA A 18 -4.67 -0.42 -16.17
CA ALA A 18 -5.59 -1.56 -16.12
C ALA A 18 -6.55 -1.54 -17.31
N SER A 19 -6.54 -2.64 -18.08
CA SER A 19 -7.32 -2.81 -19.32
C SER A 19 -8.78 -3.16 -19.11
N ASP A 20 -9.14 -3.62 -17.91
CA ASP A 20 -10.47 -4.11 -17.59
C ASP A 20 -10.73 -4.13 -16.07
N LEU A 21 -12.00 -4.34 -15.71
CA LEU A 21 -12.44 -4.36 -14.31
C LEU A 21 -11.85 -5.53 -13.51
N LYS A 22 -11.53 -6.66 -14.15
CA LYS A 22 -10.93 -7.81 -13.46
C LYS A 22 -9.50 -7.50 -13.05
N HIS A 23 -8.73 -6.86 -13.94
CA HIS A 23 -7.39 -6.40 -13.66
C HIS A 23 -7.40 -5.31 -12.58
N LEU A 24 -8.35 -4.37 -12.63
CA LEU A 24 -8.52 -3.36 -11.60
C LEU A 24 -8.84 -3.96 -10.22
N ASP A 25 -9.70 -4.99 -10.16
CA ASP A 25 -9.99 -5.67 -8.89
C ASP A 25 -8.77 -6.45 -8.37
N GLN A 26 -7.99 -7.07 -9.25
CA GLN A 26 -6.74 -7.73 -8.87
C GLN A 26 -5.75 -6.72 -8.24
N LEU A 27 -5.57 -5.56 -8.87
CA LEU A 27 -4.74 -4.48 -8.31
C LEU A 27 -5.27 -4.02 -6.95
N ARG A 28 -6.59 -3.85 -6.81
CA ARG A 28 -7.21 -3.50 -5.52
C ARG A 28 -6.86 -4.52 -4.43
N VAL A 29 -6.93 -5.81 -4.73
CA VAL A 29 -6.56 -6.88 -3.78
C VAL A 29 -5.06 -6.87 -3.47
N ASP A 30 -4.21 -6.67 -4.48
CA ASP A 30 -2.75 -6.72 -4.33
C ASP A 30 -2.20 -5.54 -3.53
N TYR A 31 -2.80 -4.36 -3.63
CA TYR A 31 -2.38 -3.19 -2.85
C TYR A 31 -3.09 -3.11 -1.50
N LEU A 32 -4.42 -3.28 -1.46
CA LEU A 32 -5.26 -2.96 -0.30
C LEU A 32 -5.80 -4.20 0.41
N GLY A 33 -5.66 -5.40 -0.16
CA GLY A 33 -6.14 -6.63 0.46
C GLY A 33 -5.47 -6.94 1.80
N LYS A 34 -5.98 -7.96 2.52
CA LYS A 34 -5.46 -8.36 3.85
C LYS A 34 -3.96 -8.68 3.86
N LYS A 35 -3.44 -9.17 2.72
CA LYS A 35 -2.02 -9.47 2.46
C LYS A 35 -1.40 -8.51 1.43
N GLY A 36 -2.12 -7.44 1.08
CA GLY A 36 -1.69 -6.46 0.10
C GLY A 36 -0.49 -5.66 0.58
N ARG A 37 0.23 -5.06 -0.37
CA ARG A 37 1.51 -4.38 -0.14
C ARG A 37 1.39 -3.27 0.90
N LEU A 38 0.36 -2.42 0.78
CA LEU A 38 0.12 -1.33 1.72
C LEU A 38 -0.31 -1.86 3.10
N THR A 39 -1.25 -2.80 3.14
CA THR A 39 -1.75 -3.40 4.38
C THR A 39 -0.64 -4.08 5.19
N LYS A 40 0.34 -4.71 4.51
CA LYS A 40 1.52 -5.29 5.18
C LYS A 40 2.37 -4.21 5.85
N GLN A 41 2.64 -3.09 5.18
CA GLN A 41 3.39 -1.98 5.77
C GLN A 41 2.65 -1.37 6.97
N LEU A 42 1.33 -1.15 6.85
CA LEU A 42 0.51 -0.63 7.95
C LEU A 42 0.52 -1.58 9.17
N LYS A 43 0.47 -2.90 8.94
CA LYS A 43 0.58 -3.90 10.02
C LYS A 43 1.94 -3.86 10.71
N MET A 44 3.01 -3.55 10.00
CA MET A 44 4.34 -3.37 10.60
C MET A 44 4.38 -2.13 11.48
N LEU A 45 3.76 -1.02 11.05
CA LEU A 45 3.62 0.18 11.88
C LEU A 45 2.83 -0.10 13.16
N GLY A 46 1.77 -0.91 13.07
CA GLY A 46 0.98 -1.32 14.24
C GLY A 46 1.76 -2.11 15.30
N LYS A 47 2.90 -2.71 14.95
CA LYS A 47 3.78 -3.43 15.88
C LYS A 47 4.76 -2.51 16.62
N LEU A 48 4.92 -1.26 16.19
CA LEU A 48 5.81 -0.30 16.85
C LEU A 48 5.19 0.22 18.15
N PRO A 49 6.03 0.64 19.12
CA PRO A 49 5.58 1.40 20.29
C PRO A 49 4.80 2.65 19.88
N THR A 50 3.83 3.06 20.70
CA THR A 50 2.93 4.19 20.39
C THR A 50 3.68 5.47 20.01
N GLU A 51 4.80 5.75 20.68
CA GLU A 51 5.66 6.93 20.45
C GLU A 51 6.40 6.89 19.11
N GLU A 52 6.63 5.70 18.54
CA GLU A 52 7.38 5.51 17.29
C GLU A 52 6.47 5.47 16.05
N ARG A 53 5.18 5.17 16.22
CA ARG A 53 4.20 5.10 15.13
C ARG A 53 4.10 6.38 14.29
N PRO A 54 4.04 7.60 14.89
CA PRO A 54 3.96 8.83 14.10
C PRO A 54 5.19 9.05 13.23
N LYS A 55 6.38 8.76 13.76
CA LYS A 55 7.66 8.93 13.04
C LYS A 55 7.79 7.96 11.86
N ALA A 56 7.32 6.73 12.03
CA ALA A 56 7.38 5.71 10.99
C ALA A 56 6.26 5.82 9.95
N GLY A 57 5.11 6.42 10.32
CA GLY A 57 3.96 6.64 9.44
C GLY A 57 3.99 7.94 8.62
N GLN A 58 4.90 8.87 8.94
CA GLN A 58 5.17 10.07 8.13
C GLN A 58 5.74 9.73 6.75
#